data_AF-A0A846BEQ4-F1
#
_entry.id   AF-A0A846BEQ4-F1
#
_cell.length_a   1.000
_cell.length_b   1.000
_cell.length_c   1.000
_cell.angle_alpha   90.00
_cell.angle_beta   90.00
_cell.angle_gamma   90.00
#
_symmetry.space_group_name_H-M   'P 1'
#
loop_
_entity.id
_entity.type
_entity.pdbx_description
1 polymer ?
#
loop_
_entity_poly.entity_id
_entity_poly.type
_entity_poly.pdbx_seq_one_letter_code
_entity_poly.pdbx_strand_id
1 'polypeptide(L)' 'MSNKGKLTTLKDERGFGFIKPEQGGKEVFLAVNLKLQRFAL' A
#
# COMPACT_ATOMS: atom_id res chain seq x y z
N MET A 1 -11.72 -9.84 -8.63
CA MET A 1 -10.96 -10.77 -7.76
C MET A 1 -10.20 -9.95 -6.73
N SER A 2 -10.27 -10.28 -5.45
CA SER A 2 -9.55 -9.55 -4.39
C SER A 2 -8.32 -10.34 -3.97
N ASN A 3 -7.13 -9.77 -4.16
CA ASN A 3 -5.88 -10.36 -3.67
C ASN A 3 -5.60 -9.83 -2.25
N LYS A 4 -5.22 -10.72 -1.33
CA LYS A 4 -4.98 -10.41 0.10
C LYS A 4 -3.49 -10.53 0.43
N GLY A 5 -3.04 -9.74 1.39
CA GLY A 5 -1.66 -9.72 1.82
C GLY A 5 -1.49 -9.06 3.19
N LYS A 6 -0.34 -9.28 3.81
CA LYS A 6 0.04 -8.65 5.09
C LYS A 6 0.96 -7.48 4.84
N LEU A 7 0.68 -6.34 5.49
CA LEU A 7 1.58 -5.21 5.54
C LEU A 7 2.83 -5.62 6.34
N THR A 8 3.99 -5.59 5.70
CA THR A 8 5.26 -5.97 6.33
C THR A 8 6.06 -4.75 6.78
N THR A 9 5.98 -3.67 6.01
CA THR A 9 6.66 -2.42 6.30
C THR A 9 5.72 -1.25 6.11
N LEU A 10 5.73 -0.34 7.07
CA LEU A 10 5.06 0.95 6.97
C LEU A 10 6.04 2.05 7.35
N LYS A 11 6.20 3.03 6.46
CA LYS A 11 6.99 4.24 6.68
C LYS A 11 6.07 5.43 6.49
N ASP A 12 5.21 5.66 7.47
CA ASP A 12 4.15 6.67 7.44
C ASP A 12 4.66 8.07 7.11
N GLU A 13 5.74 8.50 7.77
CA GLU A 13 6.38 9.80 7.53
C GLU A 13 6.84 9.98 6.08
N ARG A 14 7.18 8.88 5.40
CA ARG A 14 7.60 8.86 4.00
C ARG A 14 6.48 8.51 3.03
N GLY A 15 5.30 8.16 3.53
CA GLY A 15 4.11 7.87 2.72
C GLY A 15 4.17 6.58 1.91
N PHE A 16 4.94 5.57 2.33
CA PHE A 16 5.00 4.28 1.61
C PHE A 16 5.14 3.05 2.52
N GLY A 17 4.93 1.88 1.95
CA GLY A 17 5.08 0.59 2.60
C GLY A 17 5.21 -0.57 1.62
N PHE A 18 5.21 -1.78 2.16
CA PHE A 18 5.26 -3.04 1.40
C PHE A 18 4.24 -4.04 1.92
N ILE A 19 3.62 -4.78 1.00
CA ILE A 19 2.69 -5.86 1.30
C ILE A 19 3.28 -7.18 0.80
N LYS A 20 3.27 -8.20 1.65
CA LYS A 20 3.56 -9.59 1.27
C LYS A 20 2.25 -10.29 0.90
N PRO A 21 2.06 -10.76 -0.34
CA PRO A 21 0.85 -11.48 -0.72
C PRO A 21 0.71 -12.80 0.03
N GLU A 22 -0.53 -13.18 0.38
CA GLU A 22 -0.80 -14.45 1.08
C GLU A 22 -0.54 -15.67 0.20
N GLN A 23 -0.75 -15.54 -1.12
CA GLN A 23 -0.51 -16.60 -2.10
C GLN A 23 0.98 -16.74 -2.47
N GLY A 24 1.87 -16.05 -1.75
CA GLY A 24 3.29 -16.00 -2.04
C GLY A 24 3.63 -15.03 -3.17
N GLY A 25 4.89 -15.06 -3.61
CA GLY A 25 5.44 -14.09 -4.57
C GLY A 25 6.24 -12.97 -3.91
N LYS A 26 6.63 -11.99 -4.73
CA LYS A 26 7.47 -10.87 -4.30
C LYS A 26 6.64 -9.84 -3.52
N GLU A 27 7.30 -9.10 -2.64
CA GLU A 27 6.66 -7.97 -1.96
C GLU A 27 6.21 -6.90 -2.96
N VAL A 28 5.03 -6.35 -2.69
CA VAL A 28 4.38 -5.33 -3.52
C VAL A 28 4.55 -3.99 -2.84
N PHE A 29 5.09 -3.00 -3.57
CA PHE A 29 5.23 -1.63 -3.07
C PHE A 29 3.87 -0.94 -3.01
N LEU A 30 3.62 -0.21 -1.92
CA LEU A 30 2.41 0.58 -1.69
C LEU A 30 2.81 2.03 -1.41
N ALA A 31 2.25 2.98 -2.16
CA ALA A 31 2.27 4.40 -1.79
C ALA A 31 0.94 4.75 -1.10
N VAL A 32 0.99 5.10 0.18
CA VAL A 32 -0.22 5.46 0.98
C VAL A 32 -0.59 6.93 0.83
N ASN A 33 0.30 7.77 0.30
CA ASN A 33 0.01 9.18 0.02
C ASN A 33 -0.64 9.37 -1.36
N LEU A 34 -1.79 8.73 -1.59
CA LEU A 34 -2.67 9.13 -2.69
C LEU A 34 -3.38 10.42 -2.24
N LYS A 35 -2.79 11.59 -2.54
CA LYS A 35 -3.55 12.86 -2.54
C LYS A 35 -4.57 12.82 -3.67
N LEU A 36 -5.63 12.04 -3.46
CA LEU A 36 -6.87 12.12 -4.20
C LEU A 36 -7.95 12.63 -3.24
N GLN A 37 -7.62 13.63 -2.42
CA GLN A 37 -8.65 14.56 -2.01
C GLN A 37 -8.97 15.37 -3.25
N ARG A 38 -10.07 14.99 -3.91
CA ARG A 38 -10.85 15.93 -4.71
C ARG A 38 -10.83 17.25 -3.94
N PHE A 39 -10.28 18.29 -4.55
CA PHE A 39 -10.76 19.63 -4.27
C PHE A 39 -12.25 19.58 -4.58
N ALA A 40 -13.05 19.32 -3.54
CA ALA A 40 -14.45 19.72 -3.58
C ALA A 40 -14.39 21.25 -3.71
N LEU A 41 -15.04 21.73 -4.77
CA LEU A 41 -15.07 23.12 -5.20
C LEU A 41 -15.42 24.07 -4.05
#